data_AF-A0A4Q5X1A1-F1
#
_entry.id   AF-A0A4Q5X1A1-F1
#
_cell.length_a   1.000
_cell.length_b   1.000
_cell.length_c   1.000
_cell.angle_alpha   90.00
_cell.angle_beta   90.00
_cell.angle_gamma   90.00
#
_symmetry.space_group_name_H-M   'P 1'
#
loop_
_entity.id
_entity.type
_entity.pdbx_description
1 polymer ?
#
loop_
_entity_poly.entity_id
_entity_poly.type
_entity_poly.pdbx_seq_one_letter_code
_entity_poly.pdbx_strand_id
1 'polypeptide(L)'
;MQRIKTSLQAQMTTLGIEIIDVRIRQADLPEANSQRVYERMKSQLQQKVNQYRAEGEGLYLSIVGEADKQVEVILAEANQKSQVLRGEGDAERNKIYASAYGKDPEFFSFYRSLEAYDKAIKAGTPFVMSPDSDFFKYFKSSTAR
;
A
#
# COMPACT_ATOMS: atom_id res chain seq x y z
N MET A 1 46.79 -24.95 -21.91
CA MET A 1 48.12 -25.02 -22.58
C MET A 1 49.12 -25.90 -21.83
N GLN A 2 49.32 -25.75 -20.52
CA GLN A 2 50.19 -26.64 -19.73
C GLN A 2 49.82 -28.13 -19.84
N ARG A 3 48.52 -28.47 -19.75
CA ARG A 3 48.05 -29.86 -19.94
C ARG A 3 48.46 -30.48 -21.29
N ILE A 4 48.42 -29.70 -22.37
CA ILE A 4 48.79 -30.16 -23.71
C ILE A 4 50.31 -30.33 -23.80
N LYS A 5 51.08 -29.37 -23.25
CA LYS A 5 52.54 -29.46 -23.17
C LYS A 5 53.00 -30.70 -22.41
N THR A 6 52.41 -30.98 -21.24
CA THR A 6 52.77 -32.16 -20.42
C THR A 6 52.44 -33.48 -21.14
N SER A 7 51.30 -33.56 -21.83
CA SER A 7 50.92 -34.77 -22.59
C SER A 7 51.84 -35.04 -23.78
N LEU A 8 52.26 -33.99 -24.50
CA LEU A 8 53.18 -34.12 -25.63
C LEU A 8 54.62 -34.38 -25.18
N GLN A 9 55.06 -33.73 -24.09
CA GLN A 9 56.40 -33.92 -23.54
C GLN A 9 56.63 -35.39 -23.17
N ALA A 10 55.67 -36.05 -22.53
CA ALA A 10 55.80 -37.46 -22.12
C ALA A 10 56.04 -38.41 -23.30
N GLN A 11 55.41 -38.16 -24.46
CA GLN A 11 55.58 -38.96 -25.69
C GLN A 11 56.89 -38.64 -26.43
N MET A 12 57.39 -37.42 -26.29
CA MET A 12 58.61 -36.96 -26.99
C MET A 12 59.89 -37.26 -26.22
N THR A 13 59.83 -37.43 -24.89
CA THR A 13 60.97 -37.90 -24.06
C THR A 13 61.50 -39.26 -24.49
N THR A 14 60.63 -40.18 -24.93
CA THR A 14 61.02 -41.49 -25.49
C THR A 14 61.77 -41.37 -26.81
N LEU A 15 61.69 -40.23 -27.48
CA LEU A 15 62.37 -39.91 -28.74
C LEU A 15 63.57 -38.95 -28.54
N GLY A 16 63.87 -38.56 -27.29
CA GLY A 16 64.98 -37.65 -26.97
C GLY A 16 64.74 -36.17 -27.33
N ILE A 17 63.47 -35.77 -27.52
CA ILE A 17 63.11 -34.41 -27.97
C ILE A 17 62.53 -33.60 -26.78
N GLU A 18 63.01 -32.36 -26.58
CA GLU A 18 62.56 -31.44 -25.53
C GLU A 18 61.66 -30.33 -26.09
N ILE A 19 60.45 -30.16 -25.53
CA ILE A 19 59.49 -29.14 -25.96
C ILE A 19 59.62 -27.88 -25.10
N ILE A 20 60.12 -26.80 -25.70
CA ILE A 20 60.34 -25.51 -25.02
C ILE A 20 59.01 -24.73 -24.88
N ASP A 21 58.24 -24.59 -25.96
CA ASP A 21 56.96 -23.85 -25.97
C ASP A 21 55.93 -24.47 -26.92
N VAL A 22 54.65 -24.37 -26.56
CA VAL A 22 53.52 -24.83 -27.38
C VAL A 22 52.56 -23.65 -27.55
N ARG A 23 52.40 -23.18 -28.78
CA ARG A 23 51.46 -22.12 -29.15
C ARG A 23 50.44 -22.64 -30.15
N ILE A 24 49.18 -22.26 -29.96
CA ILE A 24 48.16 -22.49 -30.99
C ILE A 24 48.41 -21.43 -32.06
N ARG A 25 48.77 -21.88 -33.26
CA ARG A 25 49.08 -20.99 -34.39
C ARG A 25 47.79 -20.48 -35.06
N GLN A 26 46.80 -21.36 -35.22
CA GLN A 26 45.48 -21.03 -35.74
C GLN A 26 44.52 -22.16 -35.32
N ALA A 27 43.36 -21.81 -34.80
CA ALA A 27 42.27 -22.77 -34.60
C ALA A 27 41.35 -22.61 -35.80
N ASP A 28 41.53 -23.43 -36.84
CA ASP A 28 40.66 -23.42 -38.00
C ASP A 28 39.28 -23.93 -37.59
N LEU A 29 38.37 -23.00 -37.30
CA LEU A 29 36.98 -23.29 -37.04
C LEU A 29 36.29 -23.44 -38.40
N PRO A 30 35.74 -24.62 -38.76
CA PRO A 30 35.03 -24.76 -40.02
C PRO A 30 33.83 -23.81 -40.06
N GLU A 31 33.77 -22.91 -41.04
CA GLU A 31 32.70 -21.90 -41.14
C GLU A 31 31.29 -22.54 -41.14
N ALA A 32 31.14 -23.73 -41.72
CA ALA A 32 29.89 -24.49 -41.75
C ALA A 32 29.34 -24.85 -40.34
N ASN A 33 30.21 -25.08 -39.35
CA ASN A 33 29.79 -25.32 -37.97
C ASN A 33 29.57 -24.02 -37.18
N SER A 34 30.28 -22.95 -37.55
CA SER A 34 30.21 -21.66 -36.88
C SER A 34 28.82 -21.03 -36.98
N GLN A 35 28.16 -21.13 -38.14
CA GLN A 35 26.84 -20.56 -38.39
C GLN A 35 25.77 -21.16 -37.46
N ARG A 36 25.75 -22.49 -37.33
CA ARG A 36 24.80 -23.21 -36.46
C ARG A 36 24.99 -22.90 -34.98
N VAL A 37 26.24 -22.69 -34.56
CA VAL A 37 26.55 -22.28 -33.18
C VAL A 37 26.07 -20.85 -32.96
N TYR A 38 26.25 -19.96 -33.94
CA TYR A 38 25.77 -18.58 -33.86
C TYR A 38 24.24 -18.47 -33.77
N GLU A 39 23.52 -19.23 -34.58
CA GLU A 39 22.05 -19.32 -34.51
C GLU A 39 21.58 -19.85 -33.16
N ARG A 40 22.24 -20.88 -32.62
CA ARG A 40 21.96 -21.40 -31.28
C ARG A 40 22.20 -20.34 -30.21
N MET A 41 23.33 -19.63 -30.26
CA MET A 41 23.63 -18.57 -29.29
C MET A 41 22.59 -17.45 -29.36
N LYS A 42 22.16 -17.05 -30.56
CA LYS A 42 21.10 -16.04 -30.75
C LYS A 42 19.78 -16.51 -30.14
N SER A 43 19.39 -17.76 -30.38
CA SER A 43 18.18 -18.35 -29.79
C SER A 43 18.25 -18.41 -28.26
N GLN A 44 19.40 -18.81 -27.70
CA GLN A 44 19.60 -18.88 -26.26
C GLN A 44 19.57 -17.49 -25.61
N LEU A 45 20.19 -16.50 -26.26
CA LEU A 45 20.16 -15.11 -25.80
C LEU A 45 18.72 -14.57 -25.82
N GLN A 46 17.98 -14.82 -26.90
CA GLN A 46 16.58 -14.41 -27.01
C GLN A 46 15.72 -15.04 -25.92
N GLN A 47 15.89 -16.34 -25.67
CA GLN A 47 15.18 -17.05 -24.60
C GLN A 47 15.50 -16.45 -23.23
N LYS A 48 16.78 -16.15 -22.96
CA LYS A 48 17.22 -15.54 -21.71
C LYS A 48 16.67 -14.12 -21.53
N VAL A 49 16.62 -13.32 -22.60
CA VAL A 49 16.00 -11.98 -22.56
C VAL A 49 14.49 -12.09 -22.28
N ASN A 50 13.80 -13.02 -22.93
CA ASN A 50 12.37 -13.22 -22.68
C ASN A 50 12.10 -13.68 -21.24
N GLN A 51 12.95 -14.55 -20.71
CA GLN A 51 12.88 -14.97 -19.31
C GLN A 51 13.06 -13.78 -18.36
N TYR A 52 14.08 -12.94 -18.54
CA TYR A 52 14.27 -11.77 -17.68
C TYR A 52 13.13 -10.76 -17.77
N ARG A 53 12.51 -10.60 -18.93
CA ARG A 53 11.31 -9.76 -19.06
C ARG A 53 10.13 -10.33 -18.29
N ALA A 54 9.87 -11.62 -18.41
CA ALA A 54 8.79 -12.29 -17.69
C ALA A 54 9.02 -12.24 -16.17
N GLU A 55 10.25 -12.47 -15.71
CA GLU A 55 10.62 -12.34 -14.29
C GLU A 55 10.44 -10.89 -13.80
N GLY A 56 10.89 -9.90 -14.57
CA GLY A 56 10.73 -8.49 -14.24
C GLY A 56 9.26 -8.07 -14.17
N GLU A 57 8.43 -8.53 -15.11
CA GLU A 57 6.98 -8.28 -15.11
C GLU A 57 6.29 -8.96 -13.92
N GLY A 58 6.65 -10.21 -13.61
CA GLY A 58 6.12 -10.92 -12.45
C GLY A 58 6.48 -10.24 -11.13
N LEU A 59 7.72 -9.78 -10.98
CA LEU A 59 8.17 -9.01 -9.81
C LEU A 59 7.43 -7.68 -9.70
N TYR A 60 7.27 -6.97 -10.81
CA TYR A 60 6.53 -5.71 -10.85
C TYR A 60 5.08 -5.90 -10.39
N LEU A 61 4.36 -6.88 -10.94
CA LEU A 61 2.98 -7.18 -10.57
C LEU A 61 2.85 -7.56 -9.09
N SER A 62 3.79 -8.34 -8.57
CA SER A 62 3.83 -8.72 -7.15
C SER A 62 4.03 -7.50 -6.24
N ILE A 63 4.99 -6.63 -6.57
CA ILE A 63 5.28 -5.42 -5.79
C ILE A 63 4.08 -4.48 -5.78
N VAL A 64 3.48 -4.22 -6.95
CA VAL A 64 2.32 -3.34 -7.06
C VAL A 64 1.11 -3.94 -6.33
N GLY A 65 0.84 -5.23 -6.51
CA GLY A 65 -0.27 -5.89 -5.82
C GLY A 65 -0.14 -5.87 -4.29
N GLU A 66 1.08 -6.07 -3.77
CA GLU A 66 1.33 -5.98 -2.33
C GLU A 66 1.23 -4.53 -1.83
N ALA A 67 1.69 -3.54 -2.61
CA ALA A 67 1.54 -2.14 -2.28
C ALA A 67 0.06 -1.71 -2.21
N ASP A 68 -0.75 -2.08 -3.22
CA ASP A 68 -2.18 -1.76 -3.27
C ASP A 68 -2.93 -2.37 -2.08
N LYS A 69 -2.63 -3.63 -1.76
CA LYS A 69 -3.17 -4.31 -0.58
C LYS A 69 -2.79 -3.59 0.72
N GLN A 70 -1.55 -3.16 0.86
CA GLN A 70 -1.11 -2.42 2.05
C GLN A 70 -1.85 -1.09 2.20
N VAL A 71 -2.06 -0.36 1.09
CA VAL A 71 -2.86 0.87 1.11
C VAL A 71 -4.29 0.59 1.59
N GLU A 72 -4.93 -0.45 1.06
CA GLU A 72 -6.30 -0.82 1.47
C GLU A 72 -6.37 -1.19 2.96
N VAL A 73 -5.43 -1.98 3.46
CA VAL A 73 -5.34 -2.35 4.88
C VAL A 73 -5.16 -1.11 5.76
N ILE A 74 -4.23 -0.21 5.42
CA ILE A 74 -3.99 1.01 6.19
C ILE A 74 -5.24 1.89 6.24
N LEU A 75 -5.93 2.05 5.10
CA LEU A 75 -7.16 2.83 5.04
C LEU A 75 -8.28 2.18 5.86
N ALA A 76 -8.42 0.86 5.80
CA ALA A 76 -9.40 0.11 6.58
C ALA A 76 -9.13 0.25 8.08
N GLU A 77 -7.89 0.07 8.53
CA GLU A 77 -7.48 0.26 9.93
C GLU A 77 -7.70 1.69 10.41
N ALA A 78 -7.34 2.69 9.59
CA ALA A 78 -7.56 4.09 9.91
C ALA A 78 -9.06 4.42 10.07
N ASN A 79 -9.90 3.90 9.18
CA ASN A 79 -11.35 4.07 9.24
C ASN A 79 -11.94 3.37 10.47
N GLN A 80 -11.54 2.12 10.74
CA GLN A 80 -11.95 1.39 11.94
C GLN A 80 -11.60 2.18 13.20
N LYS A 81 -10.35 2.63 13.32
CA LYS A 81 -9.89 3.41 14.47
C LYS A 81 -10.64 4.73 14.61
N SER A 82 -10.92 5.42 13.50
CA SER A 82 -11.75 6.63 13.53
C SER A 82 -13.17 6.35 14.01
N GLN A 83 -13.78 5.24 13.61
CA GLN A 83 -15.14 4.88 14.04
C GLN A 83 -15.17 4.51 15.53
N VAL A 84 -14.18 3.75 16.01
CA VAL A 84 -14.04 3.42 17.43
C VAL A 84 -13.91 4.69 18.27
N LEU A 85 -12.98 5.59 17.91
CA LEU A 85 -12.79 6.85 18.64
C LEU A 85 -14.03 7.74 18.65
N ARG A 86 -14.78 7.81 17.53
CA ARG A 86 -16.05 8.53 17.49
C ARG A 86 -17.09 7.87 18.40
N GLY A 87 -17.19 6.54 18.38
CA GLY A 87 -18.10 5.79 19.24
C GLY A 87 -17.79 5.96 20.73
N GLU A 88 -16.51 5.94 21.10
CA GLU A 88 -16.05 6.21 22.46
C GLU A 88 -16.39 7.64 22.89
N GLY A 89 -16.13 8.64 22.03
CA GLY A 89 -16.47 10.04 22.29
C GLY A 89 -17.97 10.27 22.44
N ASP A 90 -18.80 9.63 21.60
CA ASP A 90 -20.26 9.71 21.71
C ASP A 90 -20.77 9.01 22.98
N ALA A 91 -20.19 7.87 23.35
CA ALA A 91 -20.53 7.16 24.57
C ALA A 91 -20.18 7.98 25.82
N GLU A 92 -18.98 8.57 25.87
CA GLU A 92 -18.56 9.43 26.97
C GLU A 92 -19.41 10.70 27.06
N ARG A 93 -19.67 11.36 25.91
CA ARG A 93 -20.58 12.50 25.80
C ARG A 93 -21.95 12.16 26.38
N ASN A 94 -22.55 11.04 25.96
CA ASN A 94 -23.85 10.61 26.45
C ASN A 94 -23.83 10.27 27.94
N LYS A 95 -22.76 9.67 28.45
CA LYS A 95 -22.58 9.40 29.89
C LYS A 95 -22.53 10.69 30.71
N ILE A 96 -21.78 11.70 30.25
CA ILE A 96 -21.72 13.02 30.89
C ILE A 96 -23.11 13.68 30.86
N TYR A 97 -23.80 13.65 29.72
CA TYR A 97 -25.16 14.19 29.61
C TYR A 97 -26.15 13.50 30.53
N ALA A 98 -26.16 12.17 30.59
CA ALA A 98 -27.04 11.42 31.49
C ALA A 98 -26.74 11.75 32.96
N SER A 99 -25.46 11.88 33.31
CA SER A 99 -25.01 12.26 34.65
C SER A 99 -25.41 13.70 35.01
N ALA A 100 -25.41 14.61 34.03
CA ALA A 100 -25.88 15.99 34.20
C ALA A 100 -27.41 16.06 34.32
N TYR A 101 -28.14 15.27 33.52
CA TYR A 101 -29.61 15.17 33.59
C TYR A 101 -30.08 14.72 34.98
N GLY A 102 -29.38 13.77 35.59
CA GLY A 102 -29.70 13.26 36.93
C GLY A 102 -29.53 14.29 38.05
N LYS A 103 -28.85 15.42 37.83
CA LYS A 103 -28.65 16.46 38.86
C LYS A 103 -29.84 17.43 38.95
N ASP A 104 -30.37 17.86 37.80
CA ASP A 104 -31.57 18.72 37.72
C ASP A 104 -32.24 18.58 36.34
N PRO A 105 -33.30 17.77 36.23
CA PRO A 105 -34.04 17.57 34.97
C PRO A 105 -34.73 18.83 34.44
N GLU A 106 -35.14 19.74 35.33
CA GLU A 106 -35.94 20.93 34.97
C GLU A 106 -35.04 22.04 34.42
N PHE A 107 -33.88 22.26 35.04
CA PHE A 107 -32.87 23.19 34.52
C PHE A 107 -32.29 22.75 33.17
N PHE A 108 -32.06 21.45 33.00
CA PHE A 108 -31.53 20.91 31.74
C PHE A 108 -32.51 21.06 30.57
N SER A 109 -33.80 20.74 30.78
CA SER A 109 -34.83 20.89 29.76
C SER A 109 -34.99 22.36 29.34
N PHE A 110 -34.90 23.29 30.29
CA PHE A 110 -34.82 24.72 30.01
C PHE A 110 -33.57 25.10 29.19
N TYR A 111 -32.37 24.72 29.62
CA TYR A 111 -31.12 25.03 28.91
C TYR A 111 -31.06 24.44 27.49
N ARG A 112 -31.56 23.21 27.29
CA ARG A 112 -31.65 22.58 25.96
C ARG A 112 -32.64 23.29 25.05
N SER A 113 -33.74 23.80 25.60
CA SER A 113 -34.67 24.62 24.85
C SER A 113 -33.98 25.91 24.38
N LEU A 114 -33.18 26.57 25.23
CA LEU A 114 -32.40 27.76 24.86
C LEU A 114 -31.33 27.46 23.79
N GLU A 115 -30.60 26.35 23.89
CA GLU A 115 -29.62 25.93 22.87
C GLU A 115 -30.29 25.62 21.52
N ALA A 116 -31.47 25.01 21.56
CA ALA A 116 -32.28 24.77 20.36
C ALA A 116 -32.78 26.09 19.75
N TYR A 117 -33.16 27.07 20.58
CA TYR A 117 -33.54 28.41 20.11
C TYR A 117 -32.37 29.12 19.44
N ASP A 118 -31.17 29.07 20.02
CA ASP A 118 -29.95 29.65 19.43
C ASP A 118 -29.61 29.01 18.07
N LYS A 119 -29.71 27.67 17.96
CA LYS A 119 -29.44 26.95 16.71
C LYS A 119 -30.50 27.14 15.64
N ALA A 120 -31.77 27.25 16.04
CA ALA A 120 -32.90 27.39 15.13
C ALA A 120 -33.07 28.84 14.64
N ILE A 121 -32.85 29.82 15.52
CA ILE A 121 -33.03 31.25 15.22
C ILE A 121 -31.69 31.83 14.78
N LYS A 122 -31.28 31.48 13.56
CA LYS A 122 -30.20 32.21 12.87
C LYS A 122 -30.75 33.54 12.36
N ALA A 123 -29.94 34.61 12.45
CA ALA A 123 -30.32 35.95 12.01
C ALA A 123 -30.87 35.94 10.58
N GLY A 124 -32.12 36.38 10.41
CA GLY A 124 -32.78 36.51 9.09
C GLY A 124 -33.78 35.42 8.71
N THR A 125 -34.06 34.41 9.53
CA THR A 125 -35.07 33.38 9.23
C THR A 125 -36.48 33.82 9.67
N PRO A 126 -37.43 34.10 8.77
CA PRO A 126 -38.83 34.32 9.16
C PRO A 126 -39.45 32.99 9.61
N PHE A 127 -39.77 32.89 10.90
CA PHE A 127 -40.42 31.72 11.50
C PHE A 127 -41.95 31.90 11.51
N VAL A 128 -42.68 30.92 10.98
CA VAL A 128 -44.14 30.82 11.13
C VAL A 128 -44.42 29.62 12.04
N MET A 129 -44.89 29.89 13.27
CA MET A 129 -45.11 28.87 14.29
C MET A 129 -46.49 29.07 14.91
N SER A 130 -47.20 27.98 15.20
CA SER A 130 -48.48 28.06 15.92
C SER A 130 -48.26 28.56 17.35
N PRO A 131 -49.13 29.44 17.88
CA PRO A 131 -49.01 30.01 19.22
C PRO A 131 -48.91 28.96 20.34
N ASP A 132 -49.40 27.73 20.13
CA ASP A 132 -49.45 26.66 21.14
C ASP A 132 -48.28 25.68 21.11
N SER A 133 -47.19 26.00 20.40
CA SER A 133 -46.02 25.14 20.34
C SER A 133 -45.31 25.02 21.70
N ASP A 134 -44.93 23.79 22.06
CA ASP A 134 -44.06 23.47 23.22
C ASP A 134 -42.72 24.24 23.18
N PHE A 135 -42.34 24.75 22.00
CA PHE A 135 -41.20 25.62 21.74
C PHE A 135 -41.25 26.96 22.49
N PHE A 136 -42.39 27.41 23.03
CA PHE A 136 -42.45 28.62 23.86
C PHE A 136 -42.88 28.35 25.30
N LYS A 137 -42.90 27.09 25.75
CA LYS A 137 -43.39 26.70 27.08
C LYS A 137 -42.72 27.51 28.22
N TYR A 138 -41.42 27.75 28.12
CA TYR A 138 -40.64 28.52 29.10
C TYR A 138 -40.71 30.05 28.92
N PHE A 139 -41.07 30.54 27.74
CA PHE A 139 -41.31 31.97 27.51
C PHE A 139 -42.70 32.39 28.02
N LYS A 140 -43.71 31.55 27.81
CA LYS A 140 -45.08 31.76 28.30
C LYS A 140 -45.19 31.70 29.83
N SER A 141 -44.35 30.91 30.51
CA SER A 141 -44.41 30.77 31.97
C SER A 141 -43.78 31.93 32.76
N SER A 142 -43.14 32.90 32.08
CA SER A 142 -42.56 34.09 32.73
C SER A 142 -43.53 35.25 32.91
N THR A 143 -44.76 35.14 32.40
CA THR A 143 -45.80 36.16 32.61
C THR A 143 -46.78 35.71 33.69
N ALA A 144 -46.38 35.85 34.96
CA ALA A 144 -47.27 36.10 36.09
C ALA A 144 -46.47 36.40 37.37
N ARG A 145 -45.86 37.58 37.43
CA ARG A 145 -45.91 38.51 38.58
C ARG A 145 -45.28 39.84 38.20
#